data_AF-A0AAQ0HH27-F1
#
_entry.id   AF-A0AAQ0HH27-F1
#
_cell.length_a   1.000
_cell.length_b   1.000
_cell.length_c   1.000
_cell.angle_alpha   90.00
_cell.angle_beta   90.00
_cell.angle_gamma   90.00
#
_symmetry.space_group_name_H-M   'P 1'
#
loop_
_entity.id
_entity.type
_entity.pdbx_description
1 polymer ?
#
loop_
_entity_poly.entity_id
_entity_poly.type
_entity_poly.pdbx_seq_one_letter_code
_entity_poly.pdbx_strand_id
1 'polypeptide(L)' 'MPTFISDSAYEALLRDLSAAFMIAATSAGRDLHDELAEALANADILPEMCRPDFAVAEVALAA' A
#
# COMPACT_ATOMS: atom_id res chain seq x y z
N MET A 1 9.46 -8.03 13.06
CA MET A 1 8.73 -7.07 13.94
C MET A 1 7.84 -6.32 12.99
N PRO A 2 6.51 -6.35 13.15
CA PRO A 2 5.64 -5.67 12.20
C PRO A 2 6.03 -4.19 12.17
N THR A 3 6.53 -3.76 11.03
CA THR A 3 6.90 -2.37 10.75
C THR A 3 5.62 -1.61 10.49
N PHE A 4 4.99 -1.18 11.57
CA PHE A 4 3.85 -0.29 11.49
C PHE A 4 4.32 1.09 11.05
N ILE A 5 3.60 1.69 10.12
CA ILE A 5 3.79 3.08 9.72
C ILE A 5 3.19 4.01 10.78
N SER A 6 3.69 5.24 10.89
CA SER A 6 3.09 6.25 11.76
C SER A 6 1.71 6.68 11.27
N ASP A 7 0.85 7.17 12.17
CA ASP A 7 -0.49 7.68 11.79
C ASP A 7 -0.41 8.77 10.71
N SER A 8 0.57 9.66 10.80
CA SER A 8 0.82 10.70 9.79
C SER A 8 1.16 10.12 8.41
N ALA A 9 1.92 9.03 8.37
CA ALA A 9 2.25 8.33 7.13
C ALA A 9 1.05 7.55 6.61
N TYR A 10 0.23 6.97 7.49
CA TYR A 10 -1.01 6.31 7.13
C TYR A 10 -2.04 7.29 6.53
N GLU A 11 -2.21 8.47 7.11
CA GLU A 11 -3.09 9.51 6.56
C GLU A 11 -2.61 10.01 5.19
N ALA A 12 -1.29 10.16 5.02
CA ALA A 12 -0.71 10.52 3.73
C ALA A 12 -1.00 9.43 2.68
N LEU A 13 -0.74 8.17 3.03
CA LEU A 13 -1.03 7.02 2.18
C LEU A 13 -2.51 6.97 1.77
N LEU A 14 -3.45 7.19 2.70
CA LEU A 14 -4.88 7.21 2.37
C LEU A 14 -5.23 8.30 1.35
N ARG A 15 -4.61 9.48 1.46
CA ARG A 15 -4.79 10.56 0.47
C ARG A 15 -4.23 10.14 -0.89
N ASP A 16 -3.05 9.55 -0.92
CA ASP A 16 -2.38 9.16 -2.16
C ASP A 16 -3.13 8.02 -2.89
N LEU A 17 -3.61 7.02 -2.15
CA LEU A 17 -4.47 5.96 -2.68
C LEU A 17 -5.79 6.49 -3.24
N SER A 18 -6.39 7.48 -2.57
CA SER A 18 -7.61 8.13 -3.06
C SER A 18 -7.36 8.90 -4.38
N ALA A 19 -6.20 9.54 -4.50
CA ALA A 19 -5.78 10.24 -5.70
C ALA A 19 -5.52 9.27 -6.86
N ALA A 20 -4.77 8.18 -6.61
CA ALA A 20 -4.52 7.10 -7.57
C ALA A 20 -5.83 6.55 -8.16
N PHE A 21 -6.83 6.29 -7.29
CA PHE A 21 -8.14 5.83 -7.73
C PHE A 21 -8.85 6.83 -8.64
N MET A 22 -8.83 8.12 -8.27
CA MET A 22 -9.41 9.18 -9.08
C MET A 22 -8.70 9.33 -10.43
N ILE A 23 -7.37 9.22 -10.46
CA ILE A 23 -6.58 9.30 -11.70
C ILE A 23 -6.96 8.15 -12.63
N ALA A 24 -6.93 6.92 -12.15
CA ALA A 24 -7.28 5.75 -12.95
C ALA A 24 -8.75 5.79 -13.45
N ALA A 25 -9.67 6.30 -12.63
CA ALA A 25 -11.08 6.40 -12.99
C ALA A 25 -11.37 7.49 -14.05
N THR A 26 -10.56 8.55 -14.11
CA THR A 26 -10.84 9.74 -14.93
C THR A 26 -9.90 9.92 -16.12
N SER A 27 -8.78 9.20 -16.15
CA SER A 27 -7.75 9.33 -17.17
C SER A 27 -7.72 8.11 -18.10
N ALA A 28 -7.88 8.35 -19.40
CA ALA A 28 -7.78 7.28 -20.39
C ALA A 28 -6.33 6.74 -20.46
N GLY A 29 -6.18 5.41 -20.37
CA GLY A 29 -4.90 4.72 -20.49
C GLY A 29 -4.07 4.66 -19.20
N ARG A 30 -4.62 5.05 -18.05
CA ARG A 30 -4.01 4.85 -16.74
C ARG A 30 -4.60 3.62 -16.09
N ASP A 31 -3.77 2.63 -15.80
CA ASP A 31 -4.22 1.41 -15.13
C ASP A 31 -4.26 1.62 -13.61
N LEU A 32 -5.34 1.17 -12.96
CA LEU A 32 -5.51 1.34 -11.52
C LEU A 32 -4.43 0.59 -10.72
N HIS A 33 -3.99 -0.57 -11.20
CA HIS A 33 -2.96 -1.34 -10.52
C HIS A 33 -1.64 -0.56 -10.47
N ASP A 34 -1.26 0.07 -11.58
CA ASP A 34 0.00 0.84 -11.68
C ASP A 34 -0.04 2.08 -10.77
N GLU A 35 -1.15 2.82 -10.77
CA GLU A 35 -1.31 4.00 -9.91
C GLU A 35 -1.29 3.64 -8.41
N LEU A 36 -1.90 2.51 -8.04
CA LEU A 36 -1.86 2.02 -6.65
C LEU A 36 -0.47 1.52 -6.26
N ALA A 37 0.24 0.84 -7.17
CA ALA A 37 1.60 0.39 -6.94
C ALA A 37 2.55 1.58 -6.72
N GLU A 38 2.40 2.66 -7.49
CA GLU A 38 3.16 3.89 -7.31
C GLU A 38 2.86 4.56 -5.96
N ALA A 39 1.59 4.66 -5.57
CA ALA A 39 1.19 5.23 -4.28
C ALA A 39 1.75 4.44 -3.08
N LEU A 40 1.73 3.11 -3.15
CA LEU A 40 2.30 2.24 -2.12
C LEU A 40 3.83 2.35 -2.05
N ALA A 41 4.51 2.39 -3.21
CA ALA A 41 5.95 2.56 -3.28
C ALA A 41 6.41 3.90 -2.68
N ASN A 42 5.67 4.98 -2.92
CA ASN A 42 5.95 6.30 -2.32
C ASN A 42 5.83 6.30 -0.79
N ALA A 43 5.02 5.42 -0.23
CA ALA A 43 4.88 5.20 1.21
C ALA A 43 5.88 4.17 1.77
N ASP A 44 6.81 3.68 0.95
CA ASP A 44 7.77 2.61 1.27
C ASP A 44 7.07 1.29 1.67
N ILE A 45 5.90 1.02 1.06
CA ILE A 45 5.10 -0.18 1.28
C ILE A 45 5.17 -1.08 0.06
N LEU A 46 5.68 -2.29 0.26
CA LEU A 46 5.68 -3.34 -0.75
C LEU A 46 4.31 -4.03 -0.79
N PRO A 47 3.69 -4.26 -1.97
CA PRO A 47 2.40 -4.95 -2.07
C PRO A 47 2.37 -6.33 -1.39
N GLU A 48 3.51 -7.02 -1.33
CA GLU A 48 3.67 -8.32 -0.65
C GLU A 48 3.38 -8.22 0.85
N MET A 49 3.64 -7.06 1.46
CA MET A 49 3.33 -6.77 2.87
C MET A 49 1.83 -6.65 3.12
N CYS A 50 1.03 -6.36 2.09
CA CYS A 50 -0.42 -6.27 2.19
C CYS A 50 -1.10 -7.65 2.18
N ARG A 51 -0.36 -8.74 1.91
CA ARG A 51 -0.93 -10.10 1.96
C ARG A 51 -1.21 -10.52 3.41
N PRO A 52 -2.43 -11.02 3.70
CA PRO A 52 -2.79 -11.46 5.05
C PRO A 52 -1.88 -12.60 5.57
N ASP A 53 -1.32 -13.43 4.67
CA ASP A 53 -0.44 -14.54 5.05
C ASP A 53 0.96 -14.09 5.47
N PHE A 54 1.40 -12.89 5.09
CA PHE A 54 2.71 -12.36 5.49
C PHE A 54 2.75 -12.07 7.01
N ALA A 55 1.64 -11.54 7.54
CA ALA A 55 1.48 -11.29 8.97
C ALA A 55 1.43 -12.58 9.81
N VAL A 56 0.99 -13.71 9.24
CA VAL A 56 0.91 -15.01 9.92
C VAL A 56 2.27 -15.74 9.90
N ALA A 57 3.03 -15.62 8.80
CA ALA A 57 4.32 -16.28 8.64
C ALA A 57 5.41 -15.71 9.58
N GLU A 58 5.43 -14.39 9.83
CA GLU A 58 6.39 -13.79 10.79
C GLU A 58 6.11 -14.23 12.24
N VAL A 59 4.84 -14.42 12.63
CA VAL A 59 4.47 -14.84 13.99
C VAL A 59 4.81 -16.31 14.23
N ALA A 60 4.68 -17.16 13.20
CA ALA A 60 5.01 -18.58 13.30
C ALA A 60 6.52 -18.87 13.36
N LEU A 61 7.38 -17.98 12.85
CA LEU A 61 8.84 -18.15 12.87
C LEU A 61 9.49 -17.59 14.16
N ALA A 62 8.75 -16.80 14.95
CA ALA A 62 9.20 -16.21 16.21
C ALA A 62 8.72 -16.95 17.47
N ALA A 63 8.07 -18.11 17.32
CA ALA A 63 7.59 -19.00 18.39
C ALA A 63 8.38 -20.32 18.40
#